data_AF-A0A9C9MJC3-F1
#
_entry.id   AF-A0A9C9MJC3-F1
#
_cell.length_a   1.000
_cell.length_b   1.000
_cell.length_c   1.000
_cell.angle_alpha   90.00
_cell.angle_beta   90.00
_cell.angle_gamma   90.00
#
_symmetry.space_group_name_H-M   'P 1'
#
loop_
_entity.id
_entity.type
_entity.pdbx_description
1 polymer ?
#
loop_
_entity_poly.entity_id
_entity_poly.type
_entity_poly.pdbx_seq_one_letter_code
_entity_poly.pdbx_strand_id
1 'polypeptide(L)'
;TGNTFVLTNLEFRFPLIPYIQLGFPPIRMGNIQGLLFTDIGTAWDRESPFRGIKNGRLEDVVAGYGFGVRLAFIFWIRYDLAWRYDLVNSGQPMQYWSLGYDF
;
A
#
# COMPACT_ATOMS: atom_id res chain seq x y z
N THR A 1 14.54 -6.44 -17.10
CA THR A 1 15.57 -5.58 -16.49
C THR A 1 15.55 -4.29 -17.27
N GLY A 2 15.05 -3.19 -16.68
CA GLY A 2 15.01 -1.88 -17.34
C GLY A 2 16.10 -0.97 -16.78
N ASN A 3 16.78 -0.18 -17.63
CA ASN A 3 17.81 0.76 -17.19
C ASN A 3 17.22 2.11 -16.78
N THR A 4 15.96 2.37 -17.10
CA THR A 4 15.23 3.58 -16.70
C THR A 4 13.91 3.18 -16.05
N PHE A 5 13.58 3.82 -14.94
CA PHE A 5 12.34 3.57 -14.22
C PHE A 5 11.78 4.85 -13.62
N VAL A 6 10.46 4.88 -13.44
CA VAL A 6 9.75 5.91 -12.70
C VAL A 6 8.83 5.22 -11.71
N LEU A 7 8.85 5.69 -10.46
CA LEU A 7 8.01 5.19 -9.38
C LEU A 7 7.34 6.37 -8.69
N THR A 8 6.06 6.25 -8.43
CA THR A 8 5.29 7.23 -7.67
C THR A 8 4.41 6.49 -6.67
N ASN A 9 4.38 7.00 -5.45
CA ASN A 9 3.56 6.48 -4.38
C ASN A 9 2.84 7.65 -3.72
N LEU A 10 1.51 7.55 -3.66
CA LEU A 10 0.64 8.50 -3.00
C LEU A 10 0.05 7.82 -1.77
N GLU A 11 0.22 8.46 -0.61
CA GLU A 11 -0.32 7.99 0.65
C GLU A 11 -1.22 9.06 1.26
N PHE A 12 -2.45 8.67 1.61
CA PHE A 12 -3.36 9.45 2.40
C PHE A 12 -3.54 8.81 3.77
N ARG A 13 -3.10 9.51 4.82
CA ARG A 13 -3.14 9.03 6.21
C ARG A 13 -4.19 9.80 6.99
N PHE A 14 -4.97 9.10 7.80
CA PHE A 14 -6.02 9.70 8.61
C PHE A 14 -6.19 8.98 9.96
N PRO A 15 -6.69 9.66 11.01
CA PRO A 15 -6.99 9.01 12.28
C PRO A 15 -8.21 8.09 12.11
N LEU A 16 -7.99 6.77 12.12
CA LEU A 16 -9.07 5.79 11.95
C LEU A 16 -9.82 5.57 13.26
N ILE A 17 -9.09 5.27 14.34
CA ILE A 17 -9.65 5.16 15.70
C ILE A 17 -8.71 5.90 16.66
N PRO A 18 -9.13 7.07 17.20
CA PRO A 18 -8.29 7.85 18.10
C PRO A 18 -7.94 7.08 19.39
N TYR A 19 -8.93 6.39 19.98
CA TYR A 19 -8.71 5.53 21.13
C TYR A 19 -9.77 4.42 21.24
N ILE A 20 -9.35 3.31 21.83
CA ILE A 20 -10.18 2.21 22.30
C ILE A 20 -9.91 2.06 23.81
N GLN A 21 -10.97 2.05 24.61
CA GLN A 21 -10.89 1.85 26.05
C GLN A 21 -11.71 0.62 26.44
N LEU A 22 -11.05 -0.41 26.96
CA LEU A 22 -11.66 -1.61 27.49
C LEU A 22 -11.96 -1.44 28.99
N GLY A 23 -13.10 -1.98 29.44
CA GLY A 23 -13.54 -1.91 30.84
C GLY A 23 -12.77 -2.87 31.76
N PHE A 24 -12.56 -4.11 31.33
CA PHE A 24 -11.69 -5.08 32.01
C PHE A 24 -11.11 -6.07 30.98
N PRO A 25 -9.78 -6.25 30.90
CA PRO A 25 -8.74 -5.49 31.62
C PRO A 25 -8.73 -4.00 31.20
N PRO A 26 -8.28 -3.07 32.06
CA PRO A 26 -8.30 -1.62 31.77
C PRO A 26 -7.17 -1.25 30.80
N ILE A 27 -7.33 -1.64 29.54
CA ILE A 27 -6.38 -1.34 28.46
C ILE A 27 -6.89 -0.14 27.68
N ARG A 28 -6.00 0.83 27.44
CA ARG A 28 -6.22 1.92 26.51
C ARG A 28 -5.25 1.78 25.35
N MET A 29 -5.79 1.68 24.14
CA MET A 29 -5.02 1.67 22.89
C MET A 29 -5.39 2.93 22.13
N GLY A 30 -4.39 3.68 21.69
CA GLY A 30 -4.60 4.93 20.97
C GLY A 30 -3.93 4.91 19.60
N ASN A 31 -4.15 5.99 18.85
CA ASN A 31 -3.38 6.30 17.64
C ASN A 31 -3.48 5.21 16.54
N ILE A 32 -4.66 4.59 16.38
CA ILE A 32 -4.89 3.70 15.24
C ILE A 32 -5.11 4.58 14.01
N GLN A 33 -4.18 4.51 13.08
CA GLN A 33 -4.20 5.28 11.84
C GLN A 33 -4.65 4.42 10.67
N GLY A 34 -5.53 4.97 9.87
CA GLY A 34 -5.86 4.44 8.55
C GLY A 34 -4.90 5.03 7.51
N LEU A 35 -4.59 4.22 6.51
CA LEU A 35 -3.79 4.59 5.37
C LEU A 35 -4.54 4.16 4.12
N LEU A 36 -4.72 5.07 3.17
CA LEU A 36 -5.04 4.71 1.79
C LEU A 36 -3.81 4.99 0.97
N PHE A 37 -3.45 4.09 0.07
CA PHE A 37 -2.29 4.29 -0.79
C PHE A 37 -2.58 3.90 -2.22
N THR A 38 -1.83 4.52 -3.12
CA THR A 38 -1.81 4.18 -4.54
C THR A 38 -0.38 4.30 -5.04
N ASP A 39 0.11 3.24 -5.65
CA ASP A 39 1.43 3.16 -6.25
C ASP A 39 1.30 2.98 -7.76
N ILE A 40 2.17 3.67 -8.50
CA ILE A 40 2.26 3.56 -9.95
C ILE A 40 3.75 3.53 -10.29
N GLY A 41 4.16 2.51 -11.04
CA GLY A 41 5.54 2.29 -11.44
C GLY A 41 5.65 1.89 -12.89
N THR A 42 6.76 2.24 -13.54
CA THR A 42 7.09 1.74 -14.87
C THR A 42 8.59 1.61 -15.05
N ALA A 43 9.03 0.64 -15.84
CA ALA A 43 10.43 0.43 -16.17
C ALA A 43 10.57 0.09 -17.66
N TRP A 44 11.59 0.66 -18.31
CA TRP A 44 11.89 0.42 -19.71
C TRP A 44 13.40 0.49 -19.97
N ASP A 45 13.82 0.05 -21.16
CA ASP A 45 15.20 0.10 -21.62
C ASP A 45 15.30 0.41 -23.12
N ARG A 46 16.52 0.37 -23.68
CA ARG A 46 16.77 0.66 -25.10
C ARG A 46 16.31 -0.46 -26.04
N GLU A 47 16.29 -1.70 -25.59
CA GLU A 47 15.89 -2.87 -26.39
C GLU A 47 14.38 -3.12 -26.31
N SER A 48 13.75 -2.67 -25.22
CA SER A 48 12.32 -2.70 -24.93
C SER A 48 11.83 -1.28 -24.61
N PRO A 49 11.53 -0.46 -25.63
CA PRO A 49 11.05 0.90 -25.43
C PRO A 49 9.68 0.92 -24.74
N PHE A 50 9.39 1.99 -24.00
CA PHE A 50 8.13 2.16 -23.29
C PHE A 50 6.92 2.17 -24.25
N ARG A 51 5.98 1.25 -24.06
CA ARG A 51 4.71 1.13 -24.80
C ARG A 51 3.52 1.64 -23.99
N GLY A 52 3.64 1.64 -22.66
CA GLY A 52 2.64 2.16 -21.73
C GLY A 52 1.41 1.24 -21.61
N ILE A 53 0.46 1.39 -22.55
CA ILE A 53 -0.82 0.65 -22.57
C ILE A 53 -0.97 -0.05 -23.91
N LYS A 54 -1.29 -1.34 -23.88
CA LYS A 54 -1.60 -2.14 -25.07
C LYS A 54 -2.88 -2.94 -24.85
N ASN A 55 -3.78 -2.87 -25.81
CA ASN A 55 -5.10 -3.52 -25.74
C ASN A 55 -5.89 -3.16 -24.46
N GLY A 56 -5.78 -1.90 -24.01
CA GLY A 56 -6.47 -1.39 -22.82
C GLY A 56 -5.90 -1.86 -21.48
N ARG A 57 -4.79 -2.61 -21.48
CA ARG A 57 -4.09 -3.07 -20.27
C ARG A 57 -2.75 -2.38 -20.14
N LEU A 58 -2.30 -2.20 -18.90
CA LEU A 58 -0.93 -1.78 -18.66
C LEU A 58 0.03 -2.88 -19.10
N GLU A 59 1.01 -2.51 -19.92
CA GLU A 59 2.02 -3.46 -20.42
C GLU A 59 3.36 -3.25 -19.70
N ASP A 60 3.78 -1.99 -19.58
CA ASP A 60 5.05 -1.61 -18.95
C ASP A 60 4.84 -0.81 -17.65
N VAL A 61 3.58 -0.51 -17.31
CA VAL A 61 3.19 0.18 -16.07
C VAL A 61 2.61 -0.86 -15.12
N VAL A 62 2.91 -0.72 -13.84
CA VAL A 62 2.30 -1.48 -12.75
C VAL A 62 1.64 -0.46 -11.86
N ALA A 63 0.34 -0.60 -11.65
CA ALA A 63 -0.39 0.22 -10.69
C ALA A 63 -0.96 -0.67 -9.58
N GLY A 64 -1.07 -0.11 -8.40
CA GLY A 64 -1.64 -0.74 -7.22
C GLY A 64 -2.36 0.29 -6.38
N TYR A 65 -3.39 -0.14 -5.68
CA TYR A 65 -4.00 0.65 -4.61
C TYR A 65 -4.27 -0.23 -3.41
N GLY A 66 -4.37 0.38 -2.24
CA GLY A 66 -4.57 -0.38 -1.03
C GLY A 66 -5.02 0.43 0.17
N PHE A 67 -5.32 -0.32 1.22
CA PHE A 67 -5.74 0.18 2.51
C PHE A 67 -4.86 -0.44 3.59
N GLY A 68 -4.37 0.39 4.50
CA GLY A 68 -3.53 0.00 5.61
C GLY A 68 -4.10 0.46 6.95
N VAL A 69 -3.77 -0.29 7.99
CA VAL A 69 -4.01 0.07 9.40
C VAL A 69 -2.69 0.02 10.13
N ARG A 70 -2.37 1.10 10.83
CA ARG A 70 -1.20 1.20 11.70
C ARG A 70 -1.65 1.38 13.13
N LEU A 71 -1.10 0.58 14.03
CA LEU A 71 -1.40 0.61 15.46
C LEU A 71 -0.09 0.77 16.23
N ALA A 72 -0.01 1.83 17.02
CA ALA A 72 1.06 2.07 17.98
C ALA A 72 0.56 1.70 19.37
N PHE A 73 0.86 0.48 19.81
CA PHE A 73 0.60 0.05 21.18
C PHE A 73 1.92 -0.24 21.89
N ILE A 74 2.20 -1.50 22.24
CA ILE A 74 3.51 -1.92 22.76
C ILE A 74 4.53 -2.06 21.62
N PHE A 75 4.04 -2.42 20.43
CA PHE A 75 4.82 -2.56 19.20
C PHE A 75 4.13 -1.78 18.08
N TRP A 76 4.90 -1.48 17.02
CA TRP A 76 4.35 -0.93 15.79
C TRP A 76 3.81 -2.06 14.94
N ILE A 77 2.49 -2.16 14.88
CA ILE A 77 1.79 -3.11 14.03
C ILE A 77 1.37 -2.38 12.76
N ARG A 78 1.71 -2.96 11.60
CA ARG A 78 1.21 -2.51 10.30
C ARG A 78 0.54 -3.66 9.60
N TYR A 79 -0.65 -3.40 9.11
CA TYR A 79 -1.40 -4.30 8.26
C TYR A 79 -1.79 -3.56 7.00
N ASP A 80 -1.44 -4.10 5.83
CA ASP A 80 -1.75 -3.49 4.54
C ASP A 80 -2.41 -4.50 3.60
N LEU A 81 -3.51 -4.09 2.99
CA LEU A 81 -4.22 -4.78 1.93
C LEU A 81 -3.99 -4.05 0.63
N ALA A 82 -3.41 -4.72 -0.36
CA ALA A 82 -3.09 -4.15 -1.66
C ALA A 82 -3.77 -4.94 -2.79
N TRP A 83 -4.25 -4.23 -3.80
CA TRP A 83 -4.76 -4.80 -5.04
C TRP A 83 -3.93 -4.28 -6.20
N ARG A 84 -3.45 -5.20 -7.05
CA ARG A 84 -2.82 -4.82 -8.32
C ARG A 84 -3.91 -4.40 -9.30
N TYR A 85 -3.67 -3.34 -10.05
CA TYR A 85 -4.63 -2.76 -10.97
C TYR A 85 -4.03 -2.67 -12.38
N ASP A 86 -4.69 -3.33 -13.34
CA ASP A 86 -4.24 -3.41 -14.74
C ASP A 86 -5.10 -2.53 -15.69
N LEU A 87 -5.75 -1.47 -15.19
CA LEU A 87 -6.82 -0.65 -15.83
C LEU A 87 -8.15 -1.35 -16.13
N VAL A 88 -8.14 -2.66 -16.38
CA VAL A 88 -9.36 -3.39 -16.74
C VAL A 88 -9.93 -4.15 -15.55
N ASN A 89 -9.06 -4.79 -14.77
CA ASN A 89 -9.45 -5.59 -13.62
C ASN A 89 -8.53 -5.30 -12.44
N SER A 90 -9.07 -5.41 -11.23
CA SER A 90 -8.29 -5.51 -10.01
C SER A 90 -7.95 -6.98 -9.75
N GLY A 91 -6.67 -7.26 -9.47
CA GLY A 91 -6.19 -8.59 -9.11
C GLY A 91 -6.65 -9.05 -7.73
N GLN A 92 -6.16 -10.21 -7.29
CA GLN A 92 -6.42 -10.72 -5.95
C GLN A 92 -5.78 -9.83 -4.87
N PRO A 93 -6.43 -9.65 -3.71
CA PRO A 93 -5.86 -8.90 -2.60
C PRO A 93 -4.58 -9.57 -2.09
N MET A 94 -3.52 -8.80 -1.99
CA MET A 94 -2.29 -9.16 -1.30
C MET A 94 -2.35 -8.58 0.12
N GLN A 95 -2.05 -9.42 1.11
CA GLN A 95 -2.08 -9.04 2.51
C GLN A 95 -0.66 -8.99 3.06
N TYR A 96 -0.29 -7.87 3.66
CA TYR A 96 1.00 -7.67 4.29
C TYR A 96 0.80 -7.41 5.78
N TRP A 97 1.53 -8.17 6.60
CA TRP A 97 1.56 -8.01 8.04
C TRP A 97 3.01 -7.76 8.47
N SER A 98 3.23 -6.75 9.31
CA SER A 98 4.54 -6.53 9.92
C SER A 98 4.42 -6.10 11.38
N LEU A 99 5.37 -6.59 12.18
CA LEU A 99 5.53 -6.28 13.60
C LEU A 99 6.97 -5.79 13.79
N GLY A 100 7.14 -4.62 14.40
CA GLY A 100 8.46 -4.04 14.67
C GLY A 100 8.52 -3.26 15.98
N TYR A 101 9.72 -3.16 16.53
CA TYR A 101 10.11 -2.06 17.43
C TYR A 101 10.60 -0.92 16.53
N ASP A 102 10.24 0.33 16.83
CA ASP A 102 10.39 1.47 15.92
C ASP A 102 11.80 1.63 15.33
N PHE A 103 11.90 2.15 14.10
CA PHE A 103 13.17 2.49 13.43
C PHE A 103 13.55 3.95 13.71
#